data_AF-A0A4Z1I0L3-F1
#
_entry.id   AF-A0A4Z1I0L3-F1
#
_cell.length_a   1.000
_cell.length_b   1.000
_cell.length_c   1.000
_cell.angle_alpha   90.00
_cell.angle_beta   90.00
_cell.angle_gamma   90.00
#
_symmetry.space_group_name_H-M   'P 1'
#
loop_
_entity.id
_entity.type
_entity.pdbx_description
1 polymer ?
#
loop_
_entity_poly.entity_id
_entity_poly.type
_entity_poly.pdbx_seq_one_letter_code
_entity_poly.pdbx_strand_id
1 'polypeptide(L)'
;MSPDFPNLLSPAFLTFSTCPLNPTADPSSTVSPNETSPGGSRKTYLLATISQNMTLSTTPTFICTDSASASFALTIILEAPLTPALLEGSGNGSISGDGNDFDIKKLKKGHTVVVSNLRRHGVR
;
A
#
# COMPACT_ATOMS: atom_id res chain seq x y z
N MET A 1 -12.34 -15.04 -15.29
CA MET A 1 -13.29 -14.26 -14.46
C MET A 1 -12.55 -13.04 -13.97
N SER A 2 -12.96 -11.82 -14.37
CA SER A 2 -12.36 -10.61 -13.82
C SER A 2 -12.65 -10.57 -12.32
N PRO A 3 -11.65 -10.36 -11.44
CA PRO A 3 -11.96 -10.04 -10.06
C PRO A 3 -12.73 -8.70 -10.07
N ASP A 4 -14.00 -8.73 -9.67
CA ASP A 4 -14.82 -7.52 -9.58
C ASP A 4 -14.18 -6.56 -8.57
N PHE A 5 -13.57 -5.49 -9.10
CA PHE A 5 -13.12 -4.39 -8.27
C PHE A 5 -14.35 -3.69 -7.69
N PRO A 6 -14.43 -3.49 -6.36
CA PRO A 6 -15.63 -2.96 -5.74
C PRO A 6 -15.90 -1.51 -6.19
N ASN A 7 -17.17 -1.13 -6.22
CA ASN A 7 -17.57 0.27 -6.40
C ASN A 7 -16.89 1.14 -5.32
N LEU A 8 -16.41 2.34 -5.67
CA LEU A 8 -15.69 3.24 -4.77
C LEU A 8 -16.50 3.67 -3.53
N LEU A 9 -17.83 3.53 -3.57
CA LEU A 9 -18.74 3.79 -2.46
C LEU A 9 -18.97 2.55 -1.56
N SER A 10 -18.34 1.43 -1.89
CA SER A 10 -18.44 0.19 -1.11
C SER A 10 -17.77 0.36 0.26
N PRO A 11 -18.32 -0.24 1.32
CA PRO A 11 -17.67 -0.29 2.63
C PRO A 11 -16.35 -1.08 2.63
N ALA A 12 -15.95 -1.67 1.50
CA ALA A 12 -14.62 -2.26 1.31
C ALA A 12 -13.50 -1.21 1.31
N PHE A 13 -13.82 0.07 1.06
CA PHE A 13 -12.85 1.17 1.14
C PHE A 13 -12.79 1.72 2.57
N LEU A 14 -11.65 1.52 3.20
CA LEU A 14 -11.32 2.00 4.53
C LEU A 14 -10.67 3.39 4.46
N THR A 15 -10.59 4.05 5.62
CA THR A 15 -9.78 5.24 5.85
C THR A 15 -8.52 4.82 6.61
N PHE A 16 -7.48 5.65 6.60
CA PHE A 16 -6.21 5.35 7.28
C PHE A 16 -6.40 5.05 8.78
N SER A 17 -7.34 5.76 9.42
CA SER A 17 -7.67 5.57 10.83
C SER A 17 -8.35 4.23 11.12
N THR A 18 -9.08 3.67 10.15
CA THR A 18 -9.81 2.39 10.27
C THR A 18 -9.04 1.21 9.68
N CYS A 19 -7.90 1.45 9.03
CA CYS A 19 -6.99 0.38 8.60
C CYS A 19 -6.48 -0.43 9.80
N PRO A 20 -6.46 -1.78 9.70
CA PRO A 20 -5.96 -2.62 10.78
C PRO A 20 -4.47 -2.38 11.05
N LEU A 21 -4.12 -2.34 12.33
CA LEU A 21 -2.73 -2.32 12.78
C LEU A 21 -2.07 -3.67 12.49
N ASN A 22 -0.80 -3.65 12.13
CA ASN A 22 -0.02 -4.89 12.05
C ASN A 22 0.13 -5.45 13.49
N PRO A 23 -0.34 -6.68 13.80
CA PRO A 23 -0.30 -7.22 15.16
C PRO A 23 1.13 -7.49 15.70
N THR A 24 2.17 -7.29 14.90
CA THR A 24 3.57 -7.63 15.22
C THR A 24 4.26 -6.66 16.21
N ALA A 25 3.55 -5.69 16.80
CA ALA A 25 4.13 -4.83 17.83
C ALA A 25 4.11 -5.44 19.25
N ASP A 26 3.52 -6.63 19.43
CA ASP A 26 3.45 -7.32 20.73
C ASP A 26 4.03 -8.74 20.61
N PRO A 27 5.20 -9.06 21.21
CA PRO A 27 5.83 -10.37 21.08
C PRO A 27 5.07 -11.51 21.77
N SER A 28 3.91 -11.24 22.42
CA SER A 28 3.15 -12.25 23.17
C SER A 28 1.89 -12.77 22.47
N SER A 29 1.56 -12.32 21.25
CA SER A 29 0.34 -12.78 20.58
C SER A 29 0.65 -13.53 19.29
N THR A 30 0.85 -14.84 19.42
CA THR A 30 0.82 -15.80 18.32
C THR A 30 -0.62 -15.92 17.80
N VAL A 31 -1.10 -14.94 17.06
CA VAL A 31 -2.32 -15.11 16.25
C VAL A 31 -1.89 -15.50 14.85
N SER A 32 -1.96 -16.81 14.63
CA SER A 32 -1.87 -17.46 13.32
C SER A 32 -2.83 -16.79 12.33
N PRO A 33 -2.46 -16.54 11.06
CA PRO A 33 -3.36 -15.93 10.07
C PRO A 33 -4.47 -16.87 9.56
N ASN A 34 -4.76 -17.96 10.28
CA ASN A 34 -5.83 -18.90 9.98
C ASN A 34 -6.91 -18.86 11.07
N GLU A 35 -7.78 -17.85 11.02
CA GLU A 35 -9.15 -18.04 11.51
C GLU A 35 -10.08 -18.12 10.31
N THR A 36 -10.46 -19.38 10.03
CA THR A 36 -11.52 -19.77 9.12
C THR A 36 -12.85 -19.16 9.55
N SER A 37 -13.34 -18.18 8.80
CA SER A 37 -14.78 -17.89 8.70
C SER A 37 -15.27 -18.38 7.34
N PRO A 38 -16.40 -19.10 7.25
CA PRO A 38 -16.95 -19.58 5.99
C PRO A 38 -17.61 -18.43 5.24
N GLY A 39 -16.79 -17.66 4.51
CA GLY A 39 -17.20 -16.54 3.68
C GLY A 39 -15.96 -15.77 3.27
N GLY A 40 -15.56 -15.88 1.99
CA GLY A 40 -14.25 -15.48 1.48
C GLY A 40 -13.73 -14.16 2.06
N SER A 41 -12.46 -14.14 2.48
CA SER A 41 -11.76 -12.97 3.04
C SER A 41 -12.07 -11.72 2.23
N ARG A 42 -12.91 -10.83 2.78
CA ARG A 42 -13.35 -9.63 2.07
C ARG A 42 -12.13 -8.72 1.90
N LYS A 43 -11.64 -8.57 0.67
CA LYS A 43 -10.52 -7.68 0.37
C LYS A 43 -10.91 -6.25 0.75
N THR A 44 -10.08 -5.61 1.56
CA THR A 44 -10.21 -4.21 1.92
C THR A 44 -9.23 -3.36 1.12
N TYR A 45 -9.60 -2.10 0.92
CA TYR A 45 -8.87 -1.15 0.10
C TYR A 45 -8.72 0.18 0.82
N LEU A 46 -7.64 0.91 0.56
CA LEU A 46 -7.48 2.32 0.94
C LEU A 46 -7.29 3.12 -0.35
N LEU A 47 -8.11 4.16 -0.49
CA LEU A 47 -7.91 5.20 -1.50
C LEU A 47 -7.09 6.32 -0.91
N ALA A 48 -6.01 6.69 -1.59
CA ALA A 48 -5.16 7.75 -1.12
C ALA A 48 -4.57 8.55 -2.27
N THR A 49 -4.48 9.86 -2.11
CA THR A 49 -3.87 10.76 -3.09
C THR A 49 -2.47 11.12 -2.65
N ILE A 50 -1.49 10.93 -3.53
CA ILE A 50 -0.08 11.28 -3.27
C ILE A 50 0.03 12.80 -3.19
N SER A 51 0.35 13.32 -2.01
CA SER A 51 0.56 14.75 -1.78
C SER A 51 2.03 15.15 -1.94
N GLN A 52 2.96 14.26 -1.60
CA GLN A 52 4.39 14.49 -1.72
C GLN A 52 5.18 13.19 -1.97
N ASN A 53 6.23 13.29 -2.79
CA ASN A 53 7.24 12.25 -2.90
C ASN A 53 8.30 12.50 -1.81
N MET A 54 8.46 11.57 -0.88
CA MET A 54 9.37 11.66 0.29
C MET A 54 10.43 10.54 0.26
N THR A 55 10.72 9.99 -0.92
CA THR A 55 11.73 8.94 -1.07
C THR A 55 13.12 9.51 -0.83
N LEU A 56 13.62 9.35 0.40
CA LEU A 56 14.97 9.80 0.80
C LEU A 56 16.04 8.71 0.65
N SER A 57 15.66 7.49 0.25
CA SER A 57 16.54 6.32 0.16
C SER A 57 15.99 5.30 -0.86
N THR A 58 16.53 4.09 -0.88
CA THR A 58 16.19 2.97 -1.78
C THR A 58 14.77 2.42 -1.60
N THR A 59 14.03 2.88 -0.59
CA THR A 59 12.65 2.45 -0.31
C THR A 59 11.66 3.58 -0.64
N PRO A 60 10.80 3.42 -1.66
CA PRO A 60 9.83 4.43 -2.06
C PRO A 60 8.90 4.79 -0.92
N THR A 61 8.84 6.08 -0.59
CA THR A 61 7.94 6.58 0.44
C THR A 61 7.23 7.83 -0.06
N PHE A 62 5.91 7.84 0.08
CA PHE A 62 5.03 8.91 -0.34
C PHE A 62 4.28 9.44 0.88
N ILE A 63 4.03 10.74 0.92
CA ILE A 63 2.99 11.28 1.79
C ILE A 63 1.70 11.24 1.00
N CYS A 64 0.68 10.64 1.60
CA CYS A 64 -0.61 10.46 1.01
C CYS A 64 -1.70 11.04 1.90
N THR A 65 -2.82 11.41 1.29
CA THR A 65 -4.02 11.86 1.98
C THR A 65 -5.19 10.95 1.58
N ASP A 66 -5.89 10.38 2.56
CA ASP A 66 -7.06 9.53 2.29
C ASP A 66 -8.34 10.36 2.02
N SER A 67 -9.45 9.67 1.79
CA SER A 67 -10.77 10.28 1.61
C SER A 67 -11.29 11.04 2.84
N ALA A 68 -10.76 10.76 4.04
CA ALA A 68 -11.09 11.45 5.29
C ALA A 68 -10.12 12.60 5.60
N SER A 69 -9.28 12.99 4.64
CA SER A 69 -8.26 14.03 4.79
C SER A 69 -7.17 13.71 5.82
N ALA A 70 -7.01 12.46 6.23
CA ALA A 70 -5.91 12.02 7.08
C ALA A 70 -4.62 11.93 6.26
N SER A 71 -3.55 12.55 6.77
CA SER A 71 -2.21 12.49 6.16
C SER A 71 -1.40 11.34 6.75
N PHE A 72 -0.75 10.55 5.91
CA PHE A 72 0.06 9.41 6.33
C PHE A 72 1.19 9.10 5.34
N ALA A 73 2.20 8.38 5.82
CA ALA A 73 3.28 7.87 4.98
C ALA A 73 2.90 6.51 4.38
N LEU A 74 2.99 6.39 3.06
CA LEU A 74 2.90 5.14 2.32
C LEU A 74 4.31 4.71 1.90
N THR A 75 4.82 3.68 2.55
CA THR A 75 6.10 3.06 2.21
C THR A 75 5.86 1.78 1.43
N ILE A 76 6.51 1.65 0.27
CA ILE A 76 6.40 0.48 -0.58
C ILE A 76 7.57 -0.44 -0.28
N ILE A 77 7.25 -1.60 0.32
CA ILE A 77 8.23 -2.64 0.62
C ILE A 77 8.42 -3.47 -0.64
N LEU A 78 9.62 -3.41 -1.20
CA LEU A 78 10.04 -4.19 -2.36
C LEU A 78 10.96 -5.31 -1.88
N GLU A 79 10.96 -6.45 -2.59
CA GLU A 79 11.82 -7.59 -2.28
C GLU A 79 13.31 -7.24 -2.39
N ALA A 80 13.64 -6.37 -3.33
CA ALA A 80 14.97 -5.77 -3.46
C ALA A 80 14.85 -4.23 -3.35
N PRO A 81 15.79 -3.55 -2.67
CA PRO A 81 15.85 -2.10 -2.65
C PRO A 81 16.02 -1.53 -4.05
N LEU A 82 15.41 -0.38 -4.34
CA LEU A 82 15.63 0.31 -5.60
C LEU A 82 17.02 0.93 -5.64
N THR A 83 17.71 0.79 -6.77
CA THR A 83 18.92 1.56 -7.00
C THR A 83 18.56 3.05 -7.15
N PRO A 84 19.45 3.99 -6.76
CA PRO A 84 19.23 5.42 -6.94
C PRO A 84 18.84 5.79 -8.39
N ALA A 85 19.44 5.13 -9.38
CA ALA A 85 19.13 5.33 -10.80
C ALA A 85 17.68 4.96 -11.18
N LEU A 86 17.07 3.97 -10.50
CA LEU A 86 15.67 3.60 -10.72
C LEU A 86 14.71 4.62 -10.10
N LEU A 87 15.09 5.18 -8.95
CA LEU A 87 14.33 6.25 -8.26
C LEU A 87 14.33 7.56 -9.06
N GLU A 88 15.46 7.92 -9.65
CA GLU A 88 15.61 9.11 -10.49
C GLU A 88 15.01 8.92 -11.90
N GLY A 89 14.43 7.76 -12.18
CA GLY A 89 13.74 7.48 -13.45
C GLY A 89 14.67 7.10 -14.60
N SER A 90 15.97 6.94 -14.36
CA SER A 90 17.00 6.66 -15.37
C SER A 90 17.19 5.16 -15.66
N GLY A 91 16.79 4.28 -14.74
CA GLY A 91 16.86 2.83 -14.94
C GLY A 91 15.69 2.25 -15.75
N ASN A 92 16.00 1.41 -16.74
CA ASN A 92 15.07 0.49 -17.42
C ASN A 92 14.86 -0.82 -16.61
N GLY A 93 14.87 -0.73 -15.27
CA GLY A 93 14.66 -1.88 -14.41
C GLY A 93 13.18 -2.11 -14.19
N SER A 94 12.58 -2.98 -15.00
CA SER A 94 11.36 -3.68 -14.60
C SER A 94 11.67 -4.46 -13.33
N ILE A 95 10.91 -4.21 -12.26
CA ILE A 95 10.96 -5.05 -11.07
C ILE A 95 10.07 -6.25 -11.40
N SER A 96 10.69 -7.19 -12.13
CA SER A 96 10.23 -8.56 -12.43
C SER A 96 8.93 -8.71 -13.23
N GLY A 97 9.07 -9.07 -14.51
CA GLY A 97 8.93 -10.47 -14.92
C GLY A 97 7.55 -11.15 -14.85
N ASP A 98 6.46 -10.41 -14.75
CA ASP A 98 5.10 -10.85 -15.09
C ASP A 98 4.28 -9.57 -15.32
N GLY A 99 3.20 -9.59 -16.10
CA GLY A 99 2.53 -8.39 -16.66
C GLY A 99 1.96 -7.33 -15.69
N ASN A 100 2.36 -7.34 -14.42
CA ASN A 100 2.02 -6.47 -13.29
C ASN A 100 3.26 -5.75 -12.72
N ASP A 101 4.13 -5.28 -13.61
CA ASP A 101 5.39 -4.60 -13.29
C ASP A 101 5.14 -3.34 -12.42
N PHE A 102 5.77 -3.27 -11.24
CA PHE A 102 5.66 -2.12 -10.35
C PHE A 102 6.48 -0.95 -10.93
N ASP A 103 5.79 -0.02 -11.59
CA ASP A 103 6.42 1.15 -12.18
C ASP A 103 6.28 2.38 -11.27
N ILE A 104 7.31 2.61 -10.45
CA ILE A 104 7.39 3.78 -9.58
C ILE A 104 7.28 5.10 -10.35
N LYS A 105 7.65 5.15 -11.63
CA LYS A 105 7.61 6.38 -12.44
C LYS A 105 6.18 6.85 -12.69
N LYS A 106 5.18 5.96 -12.56
CA LYS A 106 3.75 6.29 -12.64
C LYS A 106 3.20 6.88 -11.34
N LEU A 107 3.91 6.75 -10.23
CA LEU A 107 3.51 7.30 -8.93
C LEU A 107 4.02 8.73 -8.79
N LYS A 108 3.13 9.70 -9.00
CA LYS A 108 3.45 11.12 -8.93
C LYS A 108 2.48 11.85 -8.01
N LYS A 109 2.91 13.00 -7.50
CA LYS A 109 2.04 13.94 -6.80
C LYS A 109 0.74 14.18 -7.59
N GLY A 110 -0.38 14.19 -6.88
CA GLY A 110 -1.73 14.36 -7.44
C GLY A 110 -2.37 13.06 -7.95
N HIS A 111 -1.63 11.94 -8.05
CA HIS A 111 -2.23 10.67 -8.44
C HIS A 111 -2.91 10.00 -7.23
N THR A 112 -4.05 9.37 -7.48
CA THR A 112 -4.73 8.51 -6.51
C THR A 112 -4.26 7.07 -6.68
N VAL A 113 -3.84 6.47 -5.57
CA VAL A 113 -3.48 5.07 -5.46
C VAL A 113 -4.59 4.31 -4.75
N VAL A 114 -4.80 3.07 -5.19
CA VAL A 114 -5.59 2.09 -4.46
C VAL A 114 -4.61 1.08 -3.87
N VAL A 115 -4.58 1.00 -2.55
CA VAL A 115 -3.79 -0.01 -1.85
C VAL A 115 -4.75 -1.09 -1.37
N SER A 116 -4.38 -2.35 -1.54
CA SER A 116 -5.16 -3.49 -1.03
C SER A 116 -4.39 -4.19 0.08
N ASN A 117 -5.10 -4.86 1.00
CA ASN A 117 -4.50 -5.63 2.10
C ASN A 117 -3.49 -4.81 2.94
N LEU A 118 -3.84 -3.55 3.25
CA LEU A 118 -2.95 -2.66 3.97
C LEU A 118 -2.65 -3.16 5.38
N ARG A 119 -1.40 -2.94 5.80
CA ARG A 119 -0.96 -3.09 7.18
C ARG A 119 -0.43 -1.76 7.68
N ARG A 120 -1.04 -1.21 8.73
CA ARG A 120 -0.55 0.02 9.34
C ARG A 120 0.63 -0.30 10.25
N HIS A 121 1.78 0.33 10.00
CA HIS A 121 2.94 0.32 10.87
C HIS A 121 2.97 1.64 11.67
N GLY A 122 2.91 1.56 13.00
CA GLY A 122 2.92 2.73 13.88
C GLY A 122 2.25 2.45 15.22
N VAL A 123 2.77 3.06 16.28
CA VAL A 123 2.21 2.97 17.64
C VAL A 123 1.08 3.99 17.79
N ARG A 124 0.07 3.60 18.57
CA ARG A 124 -1.12 4.36 18.92
C ARG A 124 -0.80 5.72 19.56
#